data_AF-A0A965IB44-F1
#
_entry.id   AF-A0A965IB44-F1
#
_cell.length_a   1.000
_cell.length_b   1.000
_cell.length_c   1.000
_cell.angle_alpha   90.00
_cell.angle_beta   90.00
_cell.angle_gamma   90.00
#
_symmetry.space_group_name_H-M   'P 1'
#
loop_
_entity.id
_entity.type
_entity.pdbx_description
1 polymer ?
#
loop_
_entity_poly.entity_id
_entity_poly.type
_entity_poly.pdbx_seq_one_letter_code
_entity_poly.pdbx_strand_id
1 'polypeptide(L)'
;MRVEGNEKNAFVAACACLAIGGLGFRVAMSQLNVYLQKEPVPLRTPIDELPSMLGDWKQVGKDQQFSDAMIEELGTKNFLDRAYVYKNDSAKGVFQVHIAYYTGMIDTVPHIPERCWGAAGLVMFGEPELRSPKLDTSQFDLKNGPLQPSSGLRYSQATVRELVTRKDVTVNLPLGDMKMTASIFQDPKNPGLTFIGGYFFIANGALTPSALAVRNLSFKLTDRYAYYCKVQFSYRVREQPEIAITMFDQLASDLLQSLLPQLMR
;
A
#
# COMPACT_ATOMS: atom_id res chain seq x y z
N MET A 1 15.49 -59.47 -11.34
CA MET A 1 15.74 -58.40 -12.33
C MET A 1 17.13 -57.83 -12.04
N ARG A 2 18.14 -58.20 -12.84
CA ARG A 2 19.54 -57.75 -12.65
C ARG A 2 19.72 -56.49 -13.50
N VAL A 3 19.86 -55.34 -12.85
CA VAL A 3 20.15 -54.06 -13.51
C VAL A 3 21.57 -54.13 -14.08
N GLU A 4 21.73 -53.89 -15.38
CA GLU A 4 23.00 -53.93 -16.10
C GLU A 4 23.94 -52.82 -15.62
N GLY A 5 25.26 -53.01 -15.77
CA GLY A 5 26.27 -52.05 -15.28
C GLY A 5 26.13 -50.65 -15.89
N ASN A 6 25.71 -50.57 -17.15
CA ASN A 6 25.47 -49.29 -17.85
C ASN A 6 24.27 -48.53 -17.28
N GLU A 7 23.19 -49.23 -16.91
CA GLU A 7 22.01 -48.63 -16.31
C GLU A 7 22.32 -48.02 -14.93
N LYS A 8 23.16 -48.71 -14.14
CA LYS A 8 23.65 -48.17 -12.85
C LYS A 8 24.50 -46.92 -13.04
N ASN A 9 25.40 -46.93 -14.02
CA ASN A 9 26.26 -45.77 -14.30
C ASN A 9 25.44 -44.57 -14.79
N ALA A 10 24.46 -44.78 -15.67
CA ALA A 10 23.54 -43.74 -16.12
C ALA A 10 22.71 -43.18 -14.96
N PHE A 11 22.20 -44.04 -14.08
CA PHE A 11 21.47 -43.63 -12.87
C PHE A 11 22.35 -42.79 -11.93
N VAL A 12 23.58 -43.23 -11.65
CA VAL A 12 24.52 -42.49 -10.81
C VAL A 12 24.89 -41.14 -11.43
N ALA A 13 25.12 -41.09 -12.74
CA ALA A 13 25.38 -39.84 -13.45
C ALA A 13 24.19 -38.87 -13.37
N ALA A 14 22.96 -39.37 -13.52
CA ALA A 14 21.75 -38.57 -13.38
C ALA A 14 21.58 -38.04 -11.95
N CYS A 15 21.77 -38.89 -10.93
CA CYS A 15 21.74 -38.46 -9.53
C CYS A 15 22.83 -37.43 -9.21
N ALA A 16 24.05 -37.61 -9.71
CA ALA A 16 25.15 -36.67 -9.53
C ALA A 16 24.84 -35.33 -10.21
N CYS A 17 24.28 -35.34 -11.42
CA CYS A 17 23.85 -34.13 -12.14
C CYS A 17 22.79 -33.36 -11.35
N LEU A 18 21.77 -34.06 -10.82
CA LEU A 18 20.73 -33.44 -9.99
C LEU A 18 21.29 -32.87 -8.68
N ALA A 19 22.20 -33.59 -8.03
CA ALA A 19 22.83 -33.12 -6.78
C ALA A 19 23.72 -31.90 -7.02
N ILE A 20 24.55 -31.93 -8.07
CA ILE A 20 25.40 -30.79 -8.46
C ILE A 20 24.55 -29.61 -8.89
N GLY A 21 23.50 -29.83 -9.69
CA GLY A 21 22.57 -28.79 -10.11
C GLY A 21 21.86 -28.14 -8.92
N GLY A 22 21.32 -28.94 -8.00
CA GLY A 22 20.62 -28.44 -6.81
C GLY A 22 21.54 -27.69 -5.84
N LEU A 23 22.73 -28.23 -5.56
CA LEU A 23 23.72 -27.57 -4.70
C LEU A 23 24.29 -26.33 -5.38
N GLY A 24 24.68 -26.43 -6.64
CA GLY A 24 25.21 -25.33 -7.45
C GLY A 24 24.21 -24.18 -7.55
N PHE A 25 22.92 -24.48 -7.75
CA PHE A 25 21.86 -23.48 -7.73
C PHE A 25 21.75 -22.78 -6.38
N ARG A 26 21.72 -23.54 -5.27
CA ARG A 26 21.67 -22.94 -3.91
C ARG A 26 22.89 -22.05 -3.62
N VAL A 27 24.09 -22.52 -3.97
CA VAL A 27 25.34 -21.76 -3.81
C VAL A 27 25.30 -20.49 -4.66
N ALA A 28 24.88 -20.59 -5.92
CA ALA A 28 24.76 -19.45 -6.82
C ALA A 28 23.75 -18.41 -6.29
N MET A 29 22.57 -18.85 -5.83
CA MET A 29 21.57 -17.95 -5.22
C MET A 29 22.12 -17.25 -3.98
N SER A 30 22.85 -17.97 -3.12
CA SER A 30 23.47 -17.40 -1.92
C SER A 30 24.58 -16.40 -2.25
N GLN A 31 25.45 -16.69 -3.23
CA GLN A 31 26.53 -15.78 -3.61
C GLN A 31 26.00 -14.53 -4.32
N LEU A 32 24.93 -14.66 -5.10
CA LEU A 32 24.28 -13.55 -5.79
C LEU A 32 23.30 -12.76 -4.90
N ASN A 33 23.15 -13.15 -3.63
CA ASN A 33 22.18 -12.59 -2.68
C ASN A 33 20.75 -12.55 -3.25
N VAL A 34 20.34 -13.60 -3.97
CA VAL A 34 19.00 -13.69 -4.58
C VAL A 34 18.04 -14.41 -3.64
N TYR A 35 16.96 -13.71 -3.28
CA TYR A 35 15.86 -14.21 -2.45
C TYR A 35 14.65 -14.49 -3.35
N LEU A 36 14.41 -15.76 -3.67
CA LEU A 36 13.27 -16.20 -4.48
C LEU A 36 11.96 -16.18 -3.69
N GLN A 37 12.02 -16.50 -2.40
CA GLN A 37 10.92 -16.35 -1.46
C GLN A 37 11.23 -15.18 -0.55
N LYS A 38 10.25 -14.28 -0.39
CA LYS A 38 10.38 -13.10 0.46
C LYS A 38 9.91 -13.41 1.86
N GLU A 39 10.62 -12.88 2.84
CA GLU A 39 10.20 -12.95 4.23
C GLU A 39 9.16 -11.86 4.54
N PRO A 40 8.16 -12.16 5.38
CA PRO A 40 7.18 -11.18 5.81
C PRO A 40 7.81 -10.15 6.74
N VAL A 41 7.24 -8.95 6.72
CA VAL A 41 7.53 -7.84 7.63
C VAL A 41 6.28 -7.68 8.49
N PRO A 42 6.34 -7.96 9.80
CA PRO A 42 5.20 -7.72 10.67
C PRO A 42 4.94 -6.22 10.79
N LEU A 43 3.67 -5.86 10.95
CA LEU A 43 3.28 -4.52 11.34
C LEU A 43 3.89 -4.20 12.71
N ARG A 44 4.39 -2.97 12.86
CA ARG A 44 4.87 -2.46 14.16
C ARG A 44 3.71 -2.22 15.11
N THR A 45 2.61 -1.72 14.55
CA THR A 45 1.36 -1.45 15.23
C THR A 45 0.21 -2.00 14.39
N PRO A 46 -0.82 -2.62 15.00
CA PRO A 46 -2.05 -2.97 14.30
C PRO A 46 -2.67 -1.76 13.57
N ILE A 47 -3.21 -1.95 12.36
CA ILE A 47 -3.73 -0.85 11.52
C ILE A 47 -5.00 -0.23 12.12
N ASP A 48 -5.77 -1.02 12.88
CA ASP A 48 -6.98 -0.57 13.59
C ASP A 48 -6.69 0.42 14.74
N GLU A 49 -5.44 0.48 15.23
CA GLU A 49 -4.97 1.51 16.17
C GLU A 49 -4.78 2.90 15.54
N LEU A 50 -5.07 3.07 14.25
CA LEU A 50 -5.11 4.42 13.67
C LEU A 50 -6.05 5.32 14.51
N PRO A 51 -5.69 6.59 14.75
CA PRO A 51 -6.52 7.48 15.57
C PRO A 51 -7.92 7.70 15.00
N SER A 52 -8.92 7.80 15.88
CA SER A 52 -10.25 8.27 15.50
C SER A 52 -10.30 9.78 15.23
N MET A 53 -9.25 10.52 15.61
CA MET A 53 -9.06 11.94 15.29
C MET A 53 -7.70 12.16 14.63
N LEU A 54 -7.70 12.77 13.46
CA LEU A 54 -6.50 13.08 12.67
C LEU A 54 -6.52 14.57 12.32
N GLY A 55 -5.87 15.39 13.15
CA GLY A 55 -5.98 16.84 13.01
C GLY A 55 -7.44 17.31 13.15
N ASP A 56 -7.95 17.99 12.13
CA ASP A 56 -9.34 18.45 12.04
C ASP A 56 -10.34 17.36 11.60
N TRP A 57 -9.88 16.13 11.37
CA TRP A 57 -10.72 15.02 10.93
C TRP A 57 -11.18 14.16 12.09
N LYS A 58 -12.44 13.76 12.05
CA LYS A 58 -13.04 12.85 13.04
C LYS A 58 -13.67 11.66 12.35
N GLN A 59 -13.45 10.47 12.92
CA GLN A 59 -14.10 9.24 12.52
C GLN A 59 -15.62 9.36 12.67
N VAL A 60 -16.36 8.82 11.69
CA VAL A 60 -17.81 8.71 11.71
C VAL A 60 -18.21 7.26 11.53
N GLY A 61 -19.09 6.78 12.41
CA GLY A 61 -19.52 5.38 12.41
C GLY A 61 -18.45 4.44 12.95
N LYS A 62 -18.66 3.13 12.73
CA LYS A 62 -17.71 2.07 13.06
C LYS A 62 -16.90 1.70 11.83
N ASP A 63 -15.75 1.09 12.05
CA ASP A 63 -14.94 0.53 10.97
C ASP A 63 -15.74 -0.53 10.21
N GLN A 64 -15.64 -0.50 8.87
CA GLN A 64 -16.38 -1.42 8.04
C GLN A 64 -15.75 -2.81 8.14
N GLN A 65 -16.57 -3.79 8.52
CA GLN A 65 -16.19 -5.19 8.55
C GLN A 65 -16.50 -5.82 7.19
N PHE A 66 -15.55 -6.56 6.64
CA PHE A 66 -15.70 -7.28 5.37
C PHE A 66 -16.11 -8.73 5.64
N SER A 67 -16.86 -9.32 4.71
CA SER A 67 -17.18 -10.75 4.75
C SER A 67 -15.92 -11.58 4.49
N ASP A 68 -15.92 -12.85 4.92
CA ASP A 68 -14.78 -13.75 4.69
C ASP A 68 -14.42 -13.86 3.20
N ALA A 69 -15.42 -13.92 2.32
CA ALA A 69 -15.21 -13.93 0.87
C ALA A 69 -14.52 -12.64 0.38
N MET A 70 -14.90 -11.47 0.91
CA MET A 70 -14.26 -10.20 0.54
C MET A 70 -12.83 -10.10 1.10
N ILE A 71 -12.56 -10.67 2.27
CA ILE A 71 -11.21 -10.76 2.85
C ILE A 71 -10.31 -11.68 2.02
N GLU A 72 -10.85 -12.80 1.53
CA GLU A 72 -10.15 -13.72 0.62
C GLU A 72 -9.79 -13.02 -0.69
N GLU A 73 -10.73 -12.33 -1.32
CA GLU A 73 -10.51 -11.54 -2.53
C GLU A 73 -9.53 -10.37 -2.31
N LEU A 74 -9.58 -9.73 -1.14
CA LEU A 74 -8.63 -8.68 -0.77
C LEU A 74 -7.22 -9.23 -0.65
N GLY A 75 -7.05 -10.50 -0.28
CA GLY A 75 -5.78 -11.19 -0.13
C GLY A 75 -5.00 -10.81 1.13
N THR A 76 -5.63 -10.11 2.09
CA THR A 76 -5.02 -9.80 3.39
C THR A 76 -6.07 -9.61 4.48
N LYS A 77 -5.71 -10.00 5.70
CA LYS A 77 -6.49 -9.72 6.93
C LYS A 77 -6.07 -8.43 7.60
N ASN A 78 -4.94 -7.84 7.20
CA ASN A 78 -4.43 -6.60 7.74
C ASN A 78 -5.00 -5.44 6.92
N PHE A 79 -6.22 -5.04 7.25
CA PHE A 79 -6.85 -3.90 6.60
C PHE A 79 -7.61 -3.04 7.60
N LEU A 80 -7.85 -1.79 7.21
CA LEU A 80 -8.75 -0.87 7.88
C LEU A 80 -9.62 -0.20 6.82
N ASP A 81 -10.90 -0.10 7.11
CA ASP A 81 -11.83 0.68 6.31
C ASP A 81 -12.63 1.58 7.24
N ARG A 82 -12.35 2.90 7.17
CA ARG A 82 -12.85 3.89 8.14
C ARG A 82 -13.26 5.18 7.48
N ALA A 83 -14.44 5.67 7.83
CA ALA A 83 -14.94 6.97 7.37
C ALA A 83 -14.51 8.11 8.30
N TYR A 84 -14.06 9.21 7.71
CA TYR A 84 -13.75 10.47 8.38
C TYR A 84 -14.53 11.63 7.76
N VAL A 85 -14.83 12.64 8.59
CA VAL A 85 -15.37 13.93 8.15
C VAL A 85 -14.49 15.06 8.64
N TYR A 86 -14.37 16.10 7.82
CA TYR A 86 -13.59 17.29 8.14
C TYR A 86 -14.37 18.24 9.04
N LYS A 87 -13.80 18.67 10.17
CA LYS A 87 -14.40 19.62 11.12
C LYS A 87 -15.82 19.25 11.58
N ASN A 88 -16.11 17.95 11.67
CA ASN A 88 -17.45 17.42 12.00
C ASN A 88 -18.56 17.85 11.04
N ASP A 89 -18.20 18.26 9.81
CA ASP A 89 -19.15 18.73 8.80
C ASP A 89 -19.27 17.71 7.66
N SER A 90 -20.31 16.89 7.72
CA SER A 90 -20.61 15.90 6.67
C SER A 90 -21.09 16.51 5.36
N ALA A 91 -21.46 17.80 5.34
CA ALA A 91 -21.88 18.47 4.11
C ALA A 91 -20.69 18.66 3.15
N LYS A 92 -19.46 18.69 3.69
CA LYS A 92 -18.20 18.70 2.91
C LYS A 92 -17.84 17.32 2.35
N GLY A 93 -18.75 16.36 2.44
CA GLY A 93 -18.56 14.98 2.01
C GLY A 93 -17.89 14.11 3.07
N VAL A 94 -17.83 12.82 2.78
CA VAL A 94 -17.25 11.79 3.65
C VAL A 94 -16.05 11.18 2.94
N PHE A 95 -14.92 11.09 3.64
CA PHE A 95 -13.72 10.39 3.19
C PHE A 95 -13.67 9.02 3.82
N GLN A 96 -13.87 7.97 3.02
CA GLN A 96 -13.61 6.60 3.43
C GLN A 96 -12.14 6.27 3.13
N VAL A 97 -11.38 6.03 4.19
CA VAL A 97 -9.97 5.66 4.15
C VAL A 97 -9.89 4.15 4.22
N HIS A 98 -9.41 3.56 3.13
CA HIS A 98 -9.15 2.13 3.04
C HIS A 98 -7.64 1.89 2.99
N ILE A 99 -7.14 1.10 3.93
CA ILE A 99 -5.73 0.74 4.07
C ILE A 99 -5.63 -0.77 4.08
N ALA A 100 -4.76 -1.34 3.25
CA ALA A 100 -4.53 -2.78 3.19
C ALA A 100 -3.04 -3.08 3.11
N TYR A 101 -2.55 -3.92 4.01
CA TYR A 101 -1.13 -4.26 4.15
C TYR A 101 -0.84 -5.70 3.71
N TYR A 102 0.15 -5.85 2.86
CA TYR A 102 0.54 -7.09 2.22
C TYR A 102 2.02 -7.36 2.49
N THR A 103 2.37 -8.60 2.82
CA THR A 103 3.76 -8.96 3.08
C THR A 103 4.04 -10.43 2.80
N GLY A 104 5.29 -10.76 2.47
CA GLY A 104 5.77 -12.14 2.26
C GLY A 104 5.26 -12.85 0.99
N MET A 105 4.32 -12.26 0.25
CA MET A 105 3.74 -12.84 -0.96
C MET A 105 4.16 -12.05 -2.20
N ILE A 106 4.46 -12.73 -3.31
CA ILE A 106 5.00 -12.12 -4.55
C ILE A 106 3.90 -11.75 -5.56
N ASP A 107 2.71 -12.35 -5.46
CA ASP A 107 1.79 -12.44 -6.59
C ASP A 107 0.42 -11.77 -6.37
N THR A 108 0.30 -10.90 -5.37
CA THR A 108 -0.94 -10.14 -5.17
C THR A 108 -0.88 -8.86 -6.00
N VAL A 109 -1.62 -8.82 -7.11
CA VAL A 109 -1.87 -7.58 -7.84
C VAL A 109 -2.84 -6.73 -7.02
N PRO A 110 -2.49 -5.49 -6.65
CA PRO A 110 -3.39 -4.68 -5.85
C PRO A 110 -4.66 -4.34 -6.62
N HIS A 111 -5.81 -4.52 -5.97
CA HIS A 111 -7.09 -4.03 -6.48
C HIS A 111 -7.10 -2.49 -6.48
N ILE A 112 -7.71 -1.87 -7.50
CA ILE A 112 -7.77 -0.42 -7.67
C ILE A 112 -9.20 0.03 -8.02
N PRO A 113 -9.62 1.26 -7.66
CA PRO A 113 -10.98 1.77 -7.90
C PRO A 113 -11.47 1.56 -9.34
N GLU A 114 -10.61 1.78 -10.33
CA GLU A 114 -10.88 1.65 -11.76
C GLU A 114 -11.45 0.28 -12.13
N ARG A 115 -10.99 -0.78 -11.46
CA ARG A 115 -11.46 -2.15 -11.67
C ARG A 115 -12.65 -2.47 -10.79
N CYS A 116 -12.56 -2.14 -9.50
CA CYS A 116 -13.56 -2.55 -8.52
C CYS A 116 -14.88 -1.79 -8.63
N TRP A 117 -14.81 -0.48 -8.87
CA TRP A 117 -16.01 0.37 -8.91
C TRP A 117 -16.74 0.27 -10.25
N GLY A 118 -15.99 0.06 -11.34
CA GLY A 118 -16.58 -0.32 -12.63
C GLY A 118 -17.38 -1.62 -12.52
N ALA A 119 -16.83 -2.64 -11.85
CA ALA A 119 -17.55 -3.89 -11.58
C ALA A 119 -18.78 -3.70 -10.67
N ALA A 120 -18.77 -2.69 -9.79
CA ALA A 120 -19.90 -2.33 -8.95
C ALA A 120 -20.98 -1.48 -9.68
N GLY A 121 -20.79 -1.17 -10.96
CA GLY A 121 -21.76 -0.46 -11.80
C GLY A 121 -21.59 1.07 -11.84
N LEU A 122 -20.50 1.62 -11.28
CA LEU A 122 -20.15 3.03 -11.46
C LEU A 122 -19.47 3.23 -12.82
N VAL A 123 -19.71 4.39 -13.44
CA VAL A 123 -19.11 4.75 -14.73
C VAL A 123 -18.02 5.78 -14.49
N MET A 124 -16.83 5.51 -15.02
CA MET A 124 -15.70 6.43 -14.91
C MET A 124 -15.96 7.69 -15.74
N PHE A 125 -15.68 8.84 -15.14
CA PHE A 125 -15.75 10.15 -15.79
C PHE A 125 -14.32 10.61 -16.11
N GLY A 126 -13.99 10.65 -17.41
CA GLY A 126 -12.63 10.94 -17.87
C GLY A 126 -11.65 9.78 -17.62
N GLU A 127 -10.36 10.09 -17.72
CA GLU A 127 -9.27 9.15 -17.48
C GLU A 127 -8.70 9.33 -16.05
N PRO A 128 -8.07 8.30 -15.47
CA PRO A 128 -7.34 8.45 -14.20
C PRO A 128 -6.24 9.51 -14.30
N GLU A 129 -6.17 10.39 -13.31
CA GLU A 129 -5.19 11.47 -13.25
C GLU A 129 -4.20 11.28 -12.11
N LEU A 130 -2.93 11.64 -12.36
CA LEU A 130 -1.94 11.76 -11.30
C LEU A 130 -2.15 13.09 -10.56
N ARG A 131 -2.44 13.00 -9.27
CA ARG A 131 -2.54 14.15 -8.36
C ARG A 131 -1.35 14.18 -7.42
N SER A 132 -0.91 15.38 -7.06
CA SER A 132 0.21 15.61 -6.14
C SER A 132 -0.29 16.33 -4.89
N PRO A 133 -0.77 15.60 -3.86
CA PRO A 133 -1.17 16.20 -2.59
C PRO A 133 -0.03 17.03 -2.00
N LYS A 134 -0.39 18.19 -1.44
CA LYS A 134 0.59 19.11 -0.85
C LYS A 134 0.78 18.77 0.62
N LEU A 135 1.96 18.27 0.97
CA LEU A 135 2.35 18.04 2.35
C LEU A 135 3.28 19.17 2.82
N ASP A 136 3.02 19.68 4.01
CA ASP A 136 3.96 20.55 4.71
C ASP A 136 5.05 19.68 5.35
N THR A 137 6.23 19.72 4.74
CA THR A 137 7.41 18.97 5.18
C THR A 137 8.33 19.79 6.09
N SER A 138 7.96 21.03 6.44
CA SER A 138 8.80 21.94 7.23
C SER A 138 9.16 21.39 8.62
N GLN A 139 8.29 20.55 9.19
CA GLN A 139 8.49 19.92 10.49
C GLN A 139 9.17 18.54 10.40
N PHE A 140 9.47 18.05 9.20
CA PHE A 140 10.11 16.75 9.01
C PHE A 140 11.63 16.88 9.15
N ASP A 141 12.24 15.93 9.84
CA ASP A 141 13.69 15.81 9.89
C ASP A 141 14.17 15.08 8.63
N LEU A 142 14.75 15.86 7.70
CA LEU A 142 15.24 15.36 6.42
C LEU A 142 16.68 14.82 6.49
N LYS A 143 17.38 14.98 7.62
CA LYS A 143 18.84 14.80 7.70
C LYS A 143 19.27 13.61 8.55
N ASN A 144 18.51 13.26 9.59
CA ASN A 144 18.97 12.27 10.58
C ASN A 144 18.36 10.88 10.43
N GLY A 145 17.38 10.67 9.54
CA GLY A 145 16.79 9.35 9.33
C GLY A 145 17.75 8.32 8.74
N PRO A 146 17.42 7.02 8.78
CA PRO A 146 18.27 5.97 8.23
C PRO A 146 18.35 6.01 6.70
N LEU A 147 19.41 5.44 6.13
CA LEU A 147 19.55 5.23 4.69
C LEU A 147 18.84 3.94 4.28
N GLN A 148 18.07 3.98 3.19
CA GLN A 148 17.53 2.79 2.56
C GLN A 148 18.66 2.06 1.82
N PRO A 149 18.96 0.78 2.13
CA PRO A 149 20.08 0.07 1.51
C PRO A 149 20.01 -0.01 -0.01
N SER A 150 18.81 -0.12 -0.58
CA SER A 150 18.61 -0.36 -2.02
C SER A 150 18.69 0.89 -2.89
N SER A 151 18.44 2.09 -2.35
CA SER A 151 18.52 3.35 -3.09
C SER A 151 19.63 4.28 -2.61
N GLY A 152 20.15 4.07 -1.40
CA GLY A 152 21.06 5.00 -0.73
C GLY A 152 20.39 6.31 -0.30
N LEU A 153 19.07 6.44 -0.49
CA LEU A 153 18.32 7.63 -0.09
C LEU A 153 17.98 7.58 1.40
N ARG A 154 17.87 8.77 2.00
CA ARG A 154 17.55 8.90 3.42
C ARG A 154 16.05 9.04 3.64
N TYR A 155 15.51 8.24 4.55
CA TYR A 155 14.14 8.43 5.00
C TYR A 155 14.05 9.74 5.79
N SER A 156 13.07 10.58 5.45
CA SER A 156 12.70 11.68 6.33
C SER A 156 12.01 11.13 7.58
N GLN A 157 12.07 11.87 8.68
CA GLN A 157 11.46 11.47 9.94
C GLN A 157 10.41 12.48 10.39
N ALA A 158 9.36 11.97 11.02
CA ALA A 158 8.35 12.77 11.70
C ALA A 158 8.21 12.31 13.14
N THR A 159 7.75 13.20 14.00
CA THR A 159 7.41 12.85 15.39
C THR A 159 5.91 12.64 15.49
N VAL A 160 5.51 11.52 16.05
CA VAL A 160 4.12 11.11 16.23
C VAL A 160 3.87 10.82 17.69
N ARG A 161 2.78 11.34 18.23
CA ARG A 161 2.36 11.05 19.59
C ARG A 161 1.49 9.80 19.63
N GLU A 162 1.92 8.80 20.37
CA GLU A 162 1.14 7.58 20.59
C GLU A 162 -0.12 7.87 21.41
N LEU A 163 -1.24 7.27 21.02
CA LEU A 163 -2.53 7.50 21.69
C LEU A 163 -2.57 6.94 23.11
N VAL A 164 -2.02 5.73 23.29
CA VAL A 164 -2.10 4.98 24.55
C VAL A 164 -1.06 5.47 25.53
N THR A 165 0.22 5.49 25.14
CA THR A 165 1.32 5.84 26.04
C THR A 165 1.51 7.35 26.19
N ARG A 166 0.93 8.16 25.27
CA ARG A 166 1.11 9.61 25.15
C ARG A 166 2.55 10.05 24.93
N LYS A 167 3.44 9.11 24.60
CA LYS A 167 4.85 9.38 24.29
C LYS A 167 5.01 9.79 22.83
N ASP A 168 6.00 10.62 22.60
CA ASP A 168 6.42 11.00 21.26
C ASP A 168 7.37 9.93 20.72
N VAL A 169 7.08 9.47 19.51
CA VAL A 169 7.82 8.42 18.80
C VAL A 169 8.23 8.96 17.44
N THR A 170 9.48 8.71 17.08
CA THR A 170 10.01 9.06 15.76
C THR A 170 9.67 7.97 14.76
N VAL A 171 9.04 8.36 13.66
CA VAL A 171 8.67 7.47 12.55
C VAL A 171 9.45 7.84 11.29
N ASN A 172 9.73 6.85 10.45
CA ASN A 172 10.37 7.07 9.15
C ASN A 172 9.28 7.18 8.07
N LEU A 173 9.25 8.30 7.36
CA LEU A 173 8.33 8.53 6.25
C LEU A 173 8.84 7.85 4.98
N PRO A 174 7.95 7.43 4.07
CA PRO A 174 8.37 6.75 2.85
C PRO A 174 9.08 7.69 1.87
N LEU A 175 9.97 7.12 1.06
CA LEU A 175 10.75 7.82 0.06
C LEU A 175 9.93 8.15 -1.19
N GLY A 176 10.31 9.23 -1.88
CA GLY A 176 9.71 9.66 -3.13
C GLY A 176 8.67 10.77 -2.95
N ASP A 177 8.25 11.35 -4.07
CA ASP A 177 7.25 12.41 -4.06
C ASP A 177 5.86 11.82 -3.75
N MET A 178 5.08 12.53 -2.93
CA MET A 178 3.69 12.17 -2.69
C MET A 178 2.86 12.40 -3.95
N LYS A 179 2.47 11.29 -4.58
CA LYS A 179 1.58 11.26 -5.74
C LYS A 179 0.54 10.17 -5.53
N MET A 180 -0.68 10.43 -5.98
CA MET A 180 -1.76 9.45 -6.02
C MET A 180 -2.39 9.43 -7.40
N THR A 181 -2.89 8.26 -7.80
CA THR A 181 -3.80 8.15 -8.94
C THR A 181 -5.20 8.39 -8.45
N ALA A 182 -5.92 9.34 -9.04
CA ALA A 182 -7.30 9.63 -8.73
C ALA A 182 -8.19 9.41 -9.95
N SER A 183 -9.31 8.73 -9.74
CA SER A 183 -10.31 8.49 -10.77
C SER A 183 -11.67 8.98 -10.30
N ILE A 184 -12.40 9.63 -11.19
CA ILE A 184 -13.73 10.15 -10.92
C ILE A 184 -14.75 9.18 -11.50
N PHE A 185 -15.84 8.96 -10.78
CA PHE A 185 -16.95 8.12 -11.20
C PHE A 185 -18.28 8.78 -10.90
N GLN A 186 -19.28 8.42 -11.69
CA GLN A 186 -20.67 8.76 -11.46
C GLN A 186 -21.52 7.49 -11.41
N ASP A 187 -22.57 7.53 -10.60
CA ASP A 187 -23.62 6.53 -10.64
C ASP A 187 -24.64 6.94 -11.73
N PRO A 188 -24.85 6.15 -12.79
CA PRO A 188 -25.85 6.46 -13.82
C PRO A 188 -27.27 6.65 -13.25
N LYS A 189 -27.58 6.03 -12.11
CA LYS A 189 -28.86 6.18 -11.42
C LYS A 189 -28.95 7.47 -10.62
N ASN A 190 -27.82 8.07 -10.26
CA ASN A 190 -27.72 9.27 -9.43
C ASN A 190 -26.61 10.20 -9.96
N PRO A 191 -26.80 10.85 -11.13
CA PRO A 191 -25.73 11.61 -11.80
C PRO A 191 -25.26 12.84 -11.01
N GLY A 192 -26.08 13.36 -10.09
CA GLY A 192 -25.70 14.47 -9.20
C GLY A 192 -24.77 14.06 -8.05
N LEU A 193 -24.33 12.81 -8.01
CA LEU A 193 -23.44 12.29 -6.99
C LEU A 193 -22.11 11.87 -7.63
N THR A 194 -21.05 12.53 -7.20
CA THR A 194 -19.69 12.26 -7.67
C THR A 194 -18.95 11.40 -6.66
N PHE A 195 -18.30 10.36 -7.17
CA PHE A 195 -17.39 9.49 -6.42
C PHE A 195 -15.97 9.71 -6.93
N ILE A 196 -15.02 9.86 -6.01
CA ILE A 196 -13.61 9.99 -6.35
C ILE A 196 -12.84 8.92 -5.58
N GLY A 197 -12.13 8.07 -6.33
CA GLY A 197 -11.23 7.06 -5.79
C GLY A 197 -9.80 7.48 -6.02
N GLY A 198 -9.11 7.95 -4.97
CA GLY A 198 -7.69 8.28 -5.00
C GLY A 198 -6.87 7.24 -4.27
N TYR A 199 -5.74 6.78 -4.82
CA TYR A 199 -4.89 5.81 -4.15
C TYR A 199 -3.41 5.97 -4.46
N PHE A 200 -2.60 5.45 -3.54
CA PHE A 200 -1.17 5.26 -3.70
C PHE A 200 -0.73 4.05 -2.88
N PHE A 201 0.54 3.68 -3.06
CA PHE A 201 1.15 2.55 -2.38
C PHE A 201 2.44 2.95 -1.71
N ILE A 202 2.73 2.31 -0.59
CA ILE A 202 4.03 2.34 0.10
C ILE A 202 4.62 0.94 -0.04
N ALA A 203 5.59 0.75 -0.94
CA ALA A 203 6.21 -0.54 -1.24
C ALA A 203 7.69 -0.51 -0.82
N ASN A 204 8.10 -1.40 0.08
CA ASN A 204 9.44 -1.45 0.68
C ASN A 204 9.98 -0.06 1.13
N GLY A 205 9.09 0.79 1.63
CA GLY A 205 9.42 2.13 2.12
C GLY A 205 9.44 3.22 1.04
N ALA A 206 9.08 2.94 -0.21
CA ALA A 206 8.97 3.94 -1.27
C ALA A 206 7.52 4.14 -1.72
N LEU A 207 7.17 5.38 -2.09
CA LEU A 207 5.87 5.75 -2.62
C LEU A 207 5.74 5.40 -4.10
N THR A 208 4.56 4.97 -4.51
CA THR A 208 4.17 4.91 -5.92
C THR A 208 2.67 5.11 -6.09
N PRO A 209 2.22 5.88 -7.10
CA PRO A 209 0.81 6.00 -7.43
C PRO A 209 0.30 4.81 -8.29
N SER A 210 1.17 3.90 -8.73
CA SER A 210 0.81 2.87 -9.72
C SER A 210 0.82 1.46 -9.12
N ALA A 211 -0.29 0.73 -9.31
CA ALA A 211 -0.41 -0.67 -8.91
C ALA A 211 0.58 -1.58 -9.69
N LEU A 212 0.91 -1.21 -10.93
CA LEU A 212 1.88 -1.95 -11.76
C LEU A 212 3.31 -1.80 -11.23
N ALA A 213 3.63 -0.62 -10.66
CA ALA A 213 4.96 -0.34 -10.14
C ALA A 213 5.21 -0.99 -8.77
N VAL A 214 4.15 -1.36 -8.02
CA VAL A 214 4.28 -2.02 -6.70
C VAL A 214 5.19 -3.24 -6.82
N ARG A 215 4.97 -4.10 -7.82
CA ARG A 215 5.75 -5.33 -8.00
C ARG A 215 7.25 -5.06 -8.11
N ASN A 216 7.63 -4.03 -8.88
CA ASN A 216 9.03 -3.68 -9.10
C ASN A 216 9.69 -3.07 -7.85
N LEU A 217 8.91 -2.43 -6.98
CA LEU A 217 9.40 -1.84 -5.74
C LEU A 217 9.47 -2.84 -4.59
N SER A 218 8.47 -3.71 -4.44
CA SER A 218 8.40 -4.68 -3.34
C SER A 218 9.16 -5.98 -3.60
N PHE A 219 9.39 -6.36 -4.87
CA PHE A 219 9.96 -7.68 -5.23
C PHE A 219 11.26 -7.59 -6.02
N LYS A 220 12.24 -6.82 -5.53
CA LYS A 220 13.61 -6.90 -6.03
C LYS A 220 14.22 -8.23 -5.63
N LEU A 221 14.89 -8.94 -6.54
CA LEU A 221 15.49 -10.25 -6.26
C LEU A 221 16.47 -10.21 -5.09
N THR A 222 17.17 -9.10 -4.90
CA THR A 222 18.17 -8.90 -3.84
C THR A 222 17.59 -8.57 -2.46
N ASP A 223 16.31 -8.21 -2.38
CA ASP A 223 15.69 -7.85 -1.11
C ASP A 223 15.21 -9.10 -0.37
N ARG A 224 15.62 -9.27 0.88
CA ARG A 224 15.17 -10.40 1.72
C ARG A 224 13.68 -10.30 2.08
N TYR A 225 13.24 -9.08 2.33
CA TYR A 225 11.89 -8.77 2.80
C TYR A 225 11.07 -8.10 1.69
N ALA A 226 9.76 -8.34 1.72
CA ALA A 226 8.84 -7.66 0.81
C ALA A 226 7.54 -7.30 1.52
N TYR A 227 7.12 -6.05 1.35
CA TYR A 227 5.80 -5.61 1.73
C TYR A 227 5.33 -4.47 0.84
N TYR A 228 4.02 -4.29 0.80
CA TYR A 228 3.43 -3.04 0.36
C TYR A 228 2.15 -2.72 1.14
N CYS A 229 1.87 -1.44 1.30
CA CYS A 229 0.64 -0.93 1.88
C CYS A 229 -0.12 -0.15 0.80
N LYS A 230 -1.36 -0.53 0.53
CA LYS A 230 -2.28 0.29 -0.27
C LYS A 230 -2.94 1.30 0.65
N VAL A 231 -3.02 2.56 0.21
CA VAL A 231 -3.79 3.61 0.87
C VAL A 231 -4.74 4.19 -0.18
N GLN A 232 -6.04 4.15 0.11
CA GLN A 232 -7.09 4.64 -0.78
C GLN A 232 -8.03 5.57 -0.03
N PHE A 233 -8.36 6.69 -0.68
CA PHE A 233 -9.40 7.61 -0.30
C PHE A 233 -10.58 7.47 -1.24
N SER A 234 -11.74 7.22 -0.66
CA SER A 234 -13.00 7.15 -1.38
C SER A 234 -13.84 8.32 -0.91
N TYR A 235 -13.96 9.33 -1.76
CA TYR A 235 -14.67 10.56 -1.47
C TYR A 235 -15.99 10.59 -2.22
N ARG A 236 -17.06 10.95 -1.51
CA ARG A 236 -18.41 11.02 -2.06
C ARG A 236 -19.02 12.38 -1.73
N VAL A 237 -19.45 13.10 -2.75
CA VAL A 237 -20.05 14.43 -2.61
C VAL A 237 -21.13 14.68 -3.66
N ARG A 238 -22.15 15.46 -3.30
CA ARG A 238 -23.16 15.95 -4.25
C ARG A 238 -22.67 17.23 -4.91
N GLU A 239 -21.71 17.10 -5.81
CA GLU A 239 -21.18 18.19 -6.61
C GLU A 239 -20.77 17.71 -8.00
N GLN A 240 -20.60 18.64 -8.93
CA GLN A 240 -20.08 18.34 -10.27
C GLN A 240 -18.63 17.82 -10.22
N PRO A 241 -18.24 16.87 -11.10
CA PRO A 241 -16.89 16.31 -11.16
C PRO A 241 -15.75 17.32 -11.09
N GLU A 242 -15.86 18.42 -11.83
CA GLU A 242 -14.82 19.45 -11.98
C GLU A 242 -14.58 20.23 -10.68
N ILE A 243 -15.63 20.40 -9.87
CA ILE A 243 -15.56 21.06 -8.56
C ILE A 243 -15.12 20.04 -7.50
N ALA A 244 -15.72 18.85 -7.54
CA ALA A 244 -15.48 17.78 -6.58
C ALA A 244 -14.01 17.35 -6.53
N ILE A 245 -13.31 17.30 -7.66
CA ILE A 245 -11.89 16.96 -7.70
C ILE A 245 -11.00 18.01 -7.03
N THR A 246 -11.35 19.30 -7.14
CA THR A 246 -10.62 20.38 -6.47
C THR A 246 -10.83 20.33 -4.96
N MET A 247 -12.06 20.03 -4.51
CA MET A 247 -12.34 19.78 -3.09
C MET A 247 -11.57 18.56 -2.59
N PHE A 248 -11.54 17.48 -3.38
CA PHE A 248 -10.81 16.26 -3.05
C PHE A 248 -9.32 16.53 -2.84
N ASP A 249 -8.66 17.27 -3.73
CA ASP A 249 -7.23 17.59 -3.58
C ASP A 249 -6.90 18.31 -2.27
N GLN A 250 -7.71 19.31 -1.90
CA GLN A 250 -7.53 20.08 -0.68
C GLN A 250 -7.70 19.19 0.55
N LEU A 251 -8.80 18.44 0.59
CA LEU A 251 -9.16 17.58 1.71
C LEU A 251 -8.21 16.37 1.84
N ALA A 252 -7.82 15.75 0.72
CA ALA A 252 -6.86 14.65 0.72
C ALA A 252 -5.47 15.12 1.17
N SER A 253 -5.03 16.32 0.78
CA SER A 253 -3.76 16.90 1.25
C SER A 253 -3.77 17.12 2.77
N ASP A 254 -4.86 17.72 3.29
CA ASP A 254 -5.03 17.99 4.72
C ASP A 254 -5.10 16.69 5.55
N LEU A 255 -5.90 15.72 5.11
CA LEU A 255 -5.99 14.42 5.78
C LEU A 255 -4.65 13.69 5.75
N LEU A 256 -3.94 13.68 4.61
CA LEU A 256 -2.64 13.03 4.47
C LEU A 256 -1.59 13.62 5.40
N GLN A 257 -1.61 14.93 5.63
CA GLN A 257 -0.67 15.60 6.54
C GLN A 257 -0.67 14.95 7.93
N SER A 258 -1.85 14.56 8.42
CA SER A 258 -2.02 13.91 9.72
C SER A 258 -1.95 12.38 9.64
N LEU A 259 -2.47 11.78 8.57
CA LEU A 259 -2.56 10.33 8.40
C LEU A 259 -1.19 9.68 8.14
N LEU A 260 -0.37 10.26 7.25
CA LEU A 260 0.85 9.61 6.79
C LEU A 260 1.83 9.32 7.94
N PRO A 261 2.15 10.25 8.85
CA PRO A 261 3.00 9.94 10.00
C PRO A 261 2.40 8.85 10.90
N GLN A 262 1.09 8.91 11.18
CA GLN A 262 0.40 7.93 12.02
C GLN A 262 0.43 6.52 11.40
N LEU A 263 0.34 6.43 10.07
CA LEU A 263 0.42 5.17 9.33
C LEU A 263 1.84 4.56 9.37
N MET A 264 2.88 5.38 9.49
CA MET A 264 4.28 4.94 9.49
C MET A 264 4.81 4.52 10.87
N ARG A 265 3.94 4.53 11.89
CA ARG A 265 4.25 4.10 13.27
C ARG A 265 4.44 2.59 13.36
#